data_AF-A0AAE3KMH0-F1
#
_entry.id   AF-A0AAE3KMH0-F1
#
_cell.length_a   1.000
_cell.length_b   1.000
_cell.length_c   1.000
_cell.angle_alpha   90.00
_cell.angle_beta   90.00
_cell.angle_gamma   90.00
#
_symmetry.space_group_name_H-M   'P 1'
#
loop_
_entity.id
_entity.type
_entity.pdbx_description
1 polymer ?
#
loop_
_entity_poly.entity_id
_entity_poly.type
_entity_poly.pdbx_seq_one_letter_code
_entity_poly.pdbx_strand_id
1 'polypeptide(L)'
;MAPEFPLSLFEQAVVDLDCCWGIEPSCKVEGNRLFAGRFNASMVNWPRSIEQSLNFLDAVKCRVGISVDRELLDKFLAVHINSHKIIGSVFGIDLRPNIKDSSLKVHIRLAEDQDCDELVMTAIALDQGSYSPEVIQVLLKDCYMIGFDFFLNGYSVLEFYTNCAGKKNLSILGKKGQYLRSYLERNFSPKIISLANQSAIFIIGFSQGNEQPVLYFEFDELKDIKKSFLFNSLGERIYGFCQNNEPSGFFGIGVTEKALEKNKLEEFRFYYRKKCD
;
A
#
# COMPACT_ATOMS: atom_id res chain seq x y z
N MET A 1 -14.60 16.62 13.55
CA MET A 1 -13.25 17.08 13.93
C MET A 1 -12.27 16.15 13.23
N ALA A 2 -11.36 16.65 12.40
CA ALA A 2 -10.34 15.80 11.76
C ALA A 2 -9.32 15.37 12.83
N PRO A 3 -8.81 14.13 12.82
CA PRO A 3 -7.71 13.76 13.71
C PRO A 3 -6.49 14.59 13.32
N GLU A 4 -6.02 15.44 14.24
CA GLU A 4 -4.91 16.35 13.99
C GLU A 4 -3.55 15.64 14.16
N PHE A 5 -3.51 14.58 14.97
CA PHE A 5 -2.29 13.81 15.23
C PHE A 5 -2.31 12.46 14.51
N PRO A 6 -1.19 12.01 13.91
CA PRO A 6 0.11 12.69 13.79
C PRO A 6 0.32 13.51 12.49
N LEU A 7 -0.70 14.20 11.97
CA LEU A 7 -0.62 14.86 10.66
C LEU A 7 0.52 15.91 10.59
N SER A 8 0.63 16.80 11.59
CA SER A 8 1.67 17.84 11.58
C SER A 8 3.09 17.28 11.65
N LEU A 9 3.28 16.16 12.36
CA LEU A 9 4.57 15.46 12.38
C LEU A 9 4.88 14.81 11.03
N PHE A 10 3.87 14.28 10.35
CA PHE A 10 4.02 13.73 9.01
C PHE A 10 4.37 14.83 8.01
N GLU A 11 3.67 15.97 8.05
CA GLU A 11 3.96 17.13 7.20
C GLU A 11 5.40 17.62 7.40
N GLN A 12 5.86 17.76 8.65
CA GLN A 12 7.23 18.14 8.95
C GLN A 12 8.23 17.11 8.40
N ALA A 13 8.00 15.81 8.65
CA ALA A 13 8.86 14.75 8.15
C ALA A 13 8.93 14.72 6.61
N VAL A 14 7.84 15.07 5.91
CA VAL A 14 7.81 15.18 4.44
C VAL A 14 8.60 16.39 3.95
N VAL A 15 8.52 17.53 4.62
CA VAL A 15 9.29 18.74 4.28
C VAL A 15 10.80 18.52 4.44
N ASP A 16 11.19 17.71 5.42
CA ASP A 16 12.60 17.40 5.70
C ASP A 16 13.18 16.31 4.78
N LEU A 17 12.45 15.87 3.76
CA LEU A 17 12.92 14.86 2.81
C LEU A 17 13.87 15.43 1.77
N ASP A 18 15.11 14.95 1.78
CA ASP A 18 16.11 15.29 0.77
C ASP A 18 15.76 14.78 -0.65
N CYS A 19 14.96 13.71 -0.75
CA CYS A 19 14.61 13.04 -2.02
C CYS A 19 13.20 12.45 -1.95
N CYS A 20 12.17 13.30 -1.83
CA CYS A 20 10.80 12.85 -2.03
C CYS A 20 10.55 12.54 -3.51
N TRP A 21 10.12 11.31 -3.82
CA TRP A 21 9.74 10.94 -5.20
C TRP A 21 8.27 11.24 -5.49
N GLY A 22 7.43 11.21 -4.45
CA GLY A 22 6.02 11.55 -4.57
C GLY A 22 5.26 11.30 -3.28
N ILE A 23 4.12 11.95 -3.18
CA ILE A 23 3.14 11.77 -2.13
C ILE A 23 1.92 11.07 -2.74
N GLU A 24 1.41 10.06 -2.06
CA GLU A 24 0.19 9.35 -2.41
C GLU A 24 -0.85 9.58 -1.33
N PRO A 25 -1.71 10.59 -1.49
CA PRO A 25 -2.92 10.69 -0.69
C PRO A 25 -3.89 9.57 -1.05
N SER A 26 -4.71 9.17 -0.07
CA SER A 26 -5.81 8.24 -0.32
C SER A 26 -7.04 8.52 0.53
N CYS A 27 -8.17 7.99 0.06
CA CYS A 27 -9.44 8.03 0.76
C CYS A 27 -9.96 6.62 0.95
N LYS A 28 -10.29 6.22 2.19
CA LYS A 28 -11.06 5.00 2.45
C LYS A 28 -12.54 5.36 2.58
N VAL A 29 -13.39 4.70 1.81
CA VAL A 29 -14.84 4.82 1.86
C VAL A 29 -15.43 3.57 2.46
N GLU A 30 -16.33 3.74 3.44
CA GLU A 30 -17.09 2.66 4.09
C GLU A 30 -18.56 3.10 4.19
N GLY A 31 -19.37 2.69 3.20
CA GLY A 31 -20.73 3.18 3.02
C GLY A 31 -20.75 4.70 2.85
N ASN A 32 -21.36 5.39 3.81
CA ASN A 32 -21.46 6.86 3.84
C ASN A 32 -20.34 7.53 4.66
N ARG A 33 -19.30 6.80 5.08
CA ARG A 33 -18.16 7.33 5.83
C ARG A 33 -16.95 7.50 4.92
N LEU A 34 -16.23 8.61 5.09
CA LEU A 34 -15.01 8.96 4.36
C LEU A 34 -13.85 9.17 5.34
N PHE A 35 -12.76 8.43 5.16
CA PHE A 35 -11.50 8.60 5.88
C PHE A 35 -10.44 9.09 4.90
N ALA A 36 -10.20 10.41 4.89
CA ALA A 36 -9.31 11.08 3.94
C ALA A 36 -7.94 11.45 4.51
N GLY A 37 -7.70 11.24 5.81
CA GLY A 37 -6.42 11.50 6.46
C GLY A 37 -5.43 10.38 6.21
N ARG A 38 -5.17 10.04 4.94
CA ARG A 38 -4.28 8.92 4.58
C ARG A 38 -3.26 9.42 3.57
N PHE A 39 -1.99 9.31 3.92
CA PHE A 39 -0.90 9.82 3.10
C PHE A 39 0.29 8.88 3.20
N ASN A 40 0.94 8.64 2.06
CA ASN A 40 2.19 7.93 1.96
C ASN A 40 3.21 8.84 1.25
N ALA A 41 4.44 8.91 1.75
CA ALA A 41 5.55 9.63 1.14
C ALA A 41 6.62 8.63 0.70
N SER A 42 6.94 8.66 -0.59
CA SER A 42 7.85 7.72 -1.23
C SER A 42 9.28 8.26 -1.30
N MET A 43 10.24 7.47 -0.86
CA MET A 43 11.67 7.78 -0.94
C MET A 43 12.45 6.66 -1.64
N VAL A 44 13.56 7.05 -2.25
CA VAL A 44 14.57 6.13 -2.80
C VAL A 44 15.85 6.26 -1.97
N ASN A 45 16.90 5.51 -2.32
CA ASN A 45 18.21 5.51 -1.67
C ASN A 45 18.20 4.76 -0.32
N TRP A 46 18.04 3.44 -0.39
CA TRP A 46 18.28 2.56 0.74
C TRP A 46 19.77 2.55 1.15
N PRO A 47 20.13 2.47 2.46
CA PRO A 47 19.26 2.46 3.64
C PRO A 47 18.85 3.86 4.14
N ARG A 48 19.37 4.95 3.58
CA ARG A 48 19.08 6.31 4.06
C ARG A 48 17.58 6.63 4.14
N SER A 49 16.79 6.13 3.18
CA SER A 49 15.34 6.29 3.20
C SER A 49 14.67 5.71 4.47
N ILE A 50 15.18 4.60 5.03
CA ILE A 50 14.56 4.02 6.22
C ILE A 50 14.81 4.86 7.47
N GLU A 51 15.98 5.53 7.57
CA GLU A 51 16.31 6.40 8.72
C GLU A 51 15.25 7.50 8.91
N GLN A 52 14.79 8.11 7.82
CA GLN A 52 13.73 9.12 7.87
C GLN A 52 12.40 8.54 8.37
N SER A 53 12.06 7.33 7.91
CA SER A 53 10.88 6.62 8.40
C SER A 53 10.99 6.32 9.89
N LEU A 54 12.17 5.88 10.36
CA LEU A 54 12.41 5.58 11.79
C LEU A 54 12.31 6.83 12.66
N ASN A 55 12.90 7.95 12.22
CA ASN A 55 12.83 9.24 12.91
C ASN A 55 11.36 9.71 13.06
N PHE A 56 10.55 9.55 12.01
CA PHE A 56 9.13 9.86 12.08
C PHE A 56 8.38 8.96 13.09
N LEU A 57 8.63 7.64 13.07
CA LEU A 57 8.03 6.72 14.04
C LEU A 57 8.39 7.09 15.49
N ASP A 58 9.66 7.46 15.72
CA ASP A 58 10.16 7.84 17.05
C ASP A 58 9.54 9.17 17.54
N ALA A 59 9.39 10.15 16.64
CA ALA A 59 8.71 11.41 16.96
C ALA A 59 7.26 11.19 17.39
N VAL A 60 6.53 10.26 16.75
CA VAL A 60 5.15 9.93 17.10
C VAL A 60 5.08 9.18 18.44
N LYS A 61 6.00 8.24 18.67
CA LYS A 61 6.05 7.42 19.89
C LYS A 61 6.26 8.23 21.17
N CYS A 62 6.88 9.41 21.08
CA CYS A 62 7.08 10.31 22.21
C CYS A 62 5.78 10.91 22.81
N ARG A 63 4.64 10.81 22.12
CA ARG A 63 3.37 11.36 22.63
C ARG A 63 2.77 10.48 23.73
N VAL A 64 2.41 11.11 24.85
CA VAL A 64 1.70 10.45 25.96
C VAL A 64 0.42 9.79 25.46
N GLY A 65 0.21 8.54 25.90
CA GLY A 65 -0.99 7.77 25.55
C GLY A 65 -0.94 7.14 24.16
N ILE A 66 0.20 7.14 23.47
CA ILE A 66 0.44 6.41 22.22
C ILE A 66 1.38 5.25 22.48
N SER A 67 1.11 4.10 21.86
CA SER A 67 2.02 2.95 21.83
C SER A 67 2.26 2.58 20.37
N VAL A 68 3.53 2.39 20.01
CA VAL A 68 3.97 1.97 18.68
C VAL A 68 4.92 0.80 18.89
N ASP A 69 4.50 -0.38 18.44
CA ASP A 69 5.32 -1.59 18.47
C ASP A 69 6.05 -1.75 17.13
N ARG A 70 7.37 -1.57 17.15
CA ARG A 70 8.24 -1.68 15.97
C ARG A 70 8.97 -3.02 15.86
N GLU A 71 8.68 -3.99 16.73
CA GLU A 71 9.48 -5.20 16.86
C GLU A 71 9.64 -5.97 15.53
N LEU A 72 8.57 -6.08 14.75
CA LEU A 72 8.60 -6.75 13.44
C LEU A 72 9.55 -6.06 12.47
N LEU A 73 9.50 -4.72 12.39
CA LEU A 73 10.38 -3.94 11.53
C LEU A 73 11.83 -4.03 12.01
N ASP A 74 12.06 -3.85 13.31
CA ASP A 74 13.42 -3.88 13.87
C ASP A 74 14.09 -5.25 13.66
N LYS A 75 13.34 -6.36 13.79
CA LYS A 75 13.84 -7.72 13.46
C LYS A 75 14.17 -7.88 11.99
N PHE A 76 13.34 -7.36 11.08
CA PHE A 76 13.61 -7.40 9.65
C PHE A 76 14.88 -6.61 9.31
N LEU A 77 15.00 -5.39 9.84
CA LEU A 77 16.15 -4.50 9.60
C LEU A 77 17.45 -5.05 10.19
N ALA A 78 17.40 -5.71 11.34
CA ALA A 78 18.58 -6.33 11.95
C ALA A 78 19.28 -7.32 11.01
N VAL A 79 18.54 -7.93 10.09
CA VAL A 79 19.07 -8.86 9.08
C VAL A 79 19.38 -8.14 7.77
N HIS A 80 18.52 -7.22 7.33
CA HIS A 80 18.49 -6.75 5.94
C HIS A 80 18.83 -5.28 5.70
N ILE A 81 19.24 -4.52 6.73
CA ILE A 81 19.57 -3.09 6.59
C ILE A 81 20.61 -2.82 5.50
N ASN A 82 21.55 -3.75 5.27
CA ASN A 82 22.61 -3.61 4.26
C ASN A 82 22.28 -4.29 2.91
N SER A 83 21.05 -4.73 2.70
CA SER A 83 20.67 -5.40 1.45
C SER A 83 20.65 -4.43 0.27
N HIS A 84 21.30 -4.82 -0.83
CA HIS A 84 21.28 -4.08 -2.11
C HIS A 84 20.03 -4.39 -2.96
N LYS A 85 19.18 -5.32 -2.50
CA LYS A 85 17.91 -5.71 -3.14
C LYS A 85 16.74 -4.84 -2.68
N ILE A 86 16.98 -3.92 -1.74
CA ILE A 86 16.01 -2.94 -1.29
C ILE A 86 16.34 -1.61 -1.96
N ILE A 87 15.37 -1.01 -2.64
CA ILE A 87 15.59 0.21 -3.44
C ILE A 87 15.20 1.48 -2.69
N GLY A 88 14.35 1.35 -1.68
CA GLY A 88 13.90 2.47 -0.87
C GLY A 88 12.77 2.10 0.07
N SER A 89 12.17 3.11 0.66
CA SER A 89 11.04 2.96 1.57
C SER A 89 9.98 4.02 1.33
N VAL A 90 8.80 3.74 1.87
CA VAL A 90 7.67 4.65 1.96
C VAL A 90 7.33 4.76 3.44
N PHE A 91 6.99 5.94 3.94
CA PHE A 91 6.32 6.06 5.23
C PHE A 91 5.00 6.80 5.08
N GLY A 92 4.09 6.60 6.00
CA GLY A 92 2.75 7.15 5.88
C GLY A 92 1.94 7.13 7.17
N ILE A 93 0.73 7.63 7.03
CA ILE A 93 -0.28 7.71 8.08
C ILE A 93 -1.65 7.27 7.54
N ASP A 94 -2.45 6.65 8.39
CA ASP A 94 -3.88 6.36 8.19
C ASP A 94 -4.66 6.81 9.43
N LEU A 95 -5.28 7.98 9.34
CA LEU A 95 -5.92 8.65 10.46
C LEU A 95 -7.39 8.23 10.62
N ARG A 96 -7.76 7.87 11.85
CA ARG A 96 -9.12 7.47 12.23
C ARG A 96 -9.72 8.39 13.29
N PRO A 97 -11.06 8.49 13.39
CA PRO A 97 -11.71 9.33 14.40
C PRO A 97 -11.27 8.99 15.82
N ASN A 98 -11.06 7.71 16.10
CA ASN A 98 -10.39 7.26 17.30
C ASN A 98 -8.90 7.11 17.01
N ILE A 99 -8.08 7.91 17.71
CA ILE A 99 -6.62 7.93 17.53
C ILE A 99 -5.98 6.55 17.71
N LYS A 100 -6.55 5.68 18.55
CA LYS A 100 -6.05 4.32 18.78
C LYS A 100 -6.20 3.40 17.58
N ASP A 101 -7.11 3.73 16.67
CA ASP A 101 -7.35 3.00 15.43
C ASP A 101 -6.57 3.60 14.26
N SER A 102 -5.91 4.74 14.47
CA SER A 102 -4.97 5.30 13.49
C SER A 102 -3.70 4.45 13.42
N SER A 103 -3.04 4.45 12.27
CA SER A 103 -1.77 3.77 12.10
C SER A 103 -0.72 4.63 11.39
N LEU A 104 0.53 4.33 11.69
CA LEU A 104 1.70 4.70 10.91
C LEU A 104 1.98 3.57 9.92
N LYS A 105 2.59 3.89 8.79
CA LYS A 105 2.91 2.92 7.74
C LYS A 105 4.38 3.03 7.39
N VAL A 106 5.04 1.91 7.20
CA VAL A 106 6.33 1.84 6.52
C VAL A 106 6.27 0.74 5.48
N HIS A 107 6.60 1.05 4.23
CA HIS A 107 6.76 0.04 3.18
C HIS A 107 8.20 -0.03 2.71
N ILE A 108 8.74 -1.23 2.61
CA ILE A 108 10.07 -1.50 2.07
C ILE A 108 9.90 -1.95 0.63
N ARG A 109 10.48 -1.21 -0.32
CA ARG A 109 10.40 -1.51 -1.76
C ARG A 109 11.56 -2.39 -2.21
N LEU A 110 11.24 -3.47 -2.91
CA LEU A 110 12.17 -4.48 -3.39
C LEU A 110 12.53 -4.21 -4.85
N ALA A 111 13.75 -4.53 -5.26
CA ALA A 111 14.20 -4.38 -6.64
C ALA A 111 13.41 -5.32 -7.58
N GLU A 112 12.99 -4.81 -8.74
CA GLU A 112 12.14 -5.53 -9.69
C GLU A 112 12.92 -6.53 -10.57
N ASP A 113 14.23 -6.37 -10.69
CA ASP A 113 15.12 -7.15 -11.54
C ASP A 113 15.96 -8.21 -10.79
N GLN A 114 15.86 -8.23 -9.45
CA GLN A 114 16.61 -9.12 -8.56
C GLN A 114 15.72 -10.17 -7.87
N ASP A 115 16.33 -11.32 -7.57
CA ASP A 115 15.72 -12.33 -6.70
C ASP A 115 15.75 -11.82 -5.26
N CYS A 116 14.57 -11.65 -4.66
CA CYS A 116 14.38 -11.11 -3.30
C CYS A 116 13.78 -12.16 -2.35
N ASP A 117 13.83 -13.45 -2.71
CA ASP A 117 13.22 -14.55 -1.95
C ASP A 117 13.62 -14.51 -0.47
N GLU A 118 14.88 -14.20 -0.13
CA GLU A 118 15.36 -14.20 1.25
C GLU A 118 14.76 -13.07 2.10
N LEU A 119 14.49 -11.91 1.48
CA LEU A 119 13.82 -10.79 2.13
C LEU A 119 12.38 -11.19 2.46
N VAL A 120 11.68 -11.75 1.47
CA VAL A 120 10.29 -12.18 1.62
C VAL A 120 10.19 -13.33 2.63
N MET A 121 11.08 -14.32 2.60
CA MET A 121 11.12 -15.42 3.57
C MET A 121 11.27 -14.92 5.01
N THR A 122 12.12 -13.91 5.21
CA THR A 122 12.29 -13.30 6.53
C THR A 122 10.99 -12.63 7.00
N ALA A 123 10.33 -11.87 6.13
CA ALA A 123 9.05 -11.26 6.46
C ALA A 123 7.93 -12.30 6.70
N ILE A 124 7.87 -13.40 5.92
CA ILE A 124 6.92 -14.51 6.15
C ILE A 124 7.14 -15.13 7.53
N ALA A 125 8.40 -15.36 7.92
CA ALA A 125 8.73 -15.90 9.24
C ALA A 125 8.32 -14.96 10.39
N LEU A 126 8.34 -13.64 10.16
CA LEU A 126 7.95 -12.62 11.14
C LEU A 126 6.43 -12.42 11.22
N ASP A 127 5.72 -12.54 10.10
CA ASP A 127 4.26 -12.33 10.01
C ASP A 127 3.46 -13.39 10.78
N GLN A 128 4.06 -14.55 11.05
CA GLN A 128 3.41 -15.72 11.72
C GLN A 128 2.13 -16.19 11.02
N GLY A 129 1.89 -15.73 9.79
CA GLY A 129 0.73 -16.06 9.01
C GLY A 129 0.77 -17.46 8.39
N SER A 130 -0.40 -18.07 8.26
CA SER A 130 -0.57 -19.34 7.56
C SER A 130 -1.00 -19.10 6.12
N TYR A 131 -0.07 -19.24 5.19
CA TYR A 131 -0.31 -19.11 3.74
C TYR A 131 -0.30 -20.48 3.06
N SER A 132 -1.13 -20.65 2.02
CA SER A 132 -1.06 -21.87 1.21
C SER A 132 0.26 -21.93 0.43
N PRO A 133 0.74 -23.13 0.03
CA PRO A 133 1.95 -23.24 -0.78
C PRO A 133 1.91 -22.41 -2.08
N GLU A 134 0.73 -22.30 -2.69
CA GLU A 134 0.52 -21.48 -3.88
C GLU A 134 0.71 -19.99 -3.58
N VAL A 135 0.13 -19.49 -2.48
CA VAL A 135 0.31 -18.10 -2.05
C VAL A 135 1.77 -17.84 -1.68
N ILE A 136 2.43 -18.74 -0.95
CA ILE A 136 3.87 -18.62 -0.62
C ILE A 136 4.69 -18.45 -1.90
N GLN A 137 4.42 -19.23 -2.95
CA GLN A 137 5.13 -19.10 -4.22
C GLN A 137 4.91 -17.73 -4.86
N VAL A 138 3.68 -17.21 -4.82
CA VAL A 138 3.36 -15.86 -5.29
C VAL A 138 4.11 -14.80 -4.48
N LEU A 139 4.13 -14.92 -3.15
CA LEU A 139 4.86 -13.99 -2.27
C LEU A 139 6.35 -13.98 -2.62
N LEU A 140 7.00 -15.14 -2.70
CA LEU A 140 8.44 -15.22 -2.97
C LEU A 140 8.81 -14.58 -4.31
N LYS A 141 8.03 -14.87 -5.36
CA LYS A 141 8.41 -14.50 -6.72
C LYS A 141 7.93 -13.11 -7.15
N ASP A 142 6.75 -12.71 -6.70
CA ASP A 142 6.07 -11.52 -7.22
C ASP A 142 5.86 -10.43 -6.18
N CYS A 143 6.33 -10.61 -4.94
CA CYS A 143 6.36 -9.52 -3.96
C CYS A 143 7.33 -8.44 -4.42
N TYR A 144 6.83 -7.21 -4.50
CA TYR A 144 7.62 -6.01 -4.82
C TYR A 144 7.73 -5.06 -3.64
N MET A 145 6.91 -5.25 -2.59
CA MET A 145 6.91 -4.38 -1.44
C MET A 145 6.39 -5.10 -0.19
N ILE A 146 7.05 -4.85 0.95
CA ILE A 146 6.66 -5.38 2.27
C ILE A 146 6.22 -4.20 3.13
N GLY A 147 4.98 -4.21 3.61
CA GLY A 147 4.41 -3.18 4.48
C GLY A 147 4.41 -3.58 5.94
N PHE A 148 4.61 -2.58 6.79
CA PHE A 148 4.51 -2.63 8.23
C PHE A 148 3.53 -1.53 8.64
N ASP A 149 2.38 -1.93 9.17
CA ASP A 149 1.39 -1.02 9.73
C ASP A 149 1.53 -1.03 11.26
N PHE A 150 1.69 0.16 11.86
CA PHE A 150 1.87 0.36 13.29
C PHE A 150 0.69 1.13 13.86
N PHE A 151 -0.26 0.43 14.48
CA PHE A 151 -1.41 1.06 15.11
C PHE A 151 -0.99 1.77 16.40
N LEU A 152 -1.59 2.93 16.66
CA LEU A 152 -1.25 3.77 17.82
C LEU A 152 -1.72 3.21 19.18
N ASN A 153 -2.29 2.01 19.16
CA ASN A 153 -2.62 1.19 20.33
C ASN A 153 -1.52 0.15 20.68
N GLY A 154 -0.45 0.06 19.90
CA GLY A 154 0.65 -0.89 20.10
C GLY A 154 0.50 -2.20 19.32
N TYR A 155 -0.54 -2.36 18.50
CA TYR A 155 -0.65 -3.48 17.56
C TYR A 155 0.14 -3.18 16.29
N SER A 156 0.81 -4.18 15.74
CA SER A 156 1.54 -4.07 14.48
C SER A 156 1.17 -5.23 13.55
N VAL A 157 1.21 -5.00 12.24
CA VAL A 157 0.92 -6.04 11.25
C VAL A 157 1.78 -5.89 10.00
N LEU A 158 2.10 -7.03 9.40
CA LEU A 158 2.83 -7.14 8.14
C LEU A 158 1.85 -7.32 6.98
N GLU A 159 2.17 -6.73 5.83
CA GLU A 159 1.42 -6.93 4.57
C GLU A 159 2.41 -7.13 3.42
N PHE A 160 2.14 -8.12 2.58
CA PHE A 160 2.91 -8.39 1.37
C PHE A 160 2.15 -7.87 0.16
N TYR A 161 2.81 -7.04 -0.64
CA TYR A 161 2.24 -6.52 -1.87
C TYR A 161 2.91 -7.22 -3.05
N THR A 162 2.09 -7.97 -3.78
CA THR A 162 2.49 -8.70 -4.99
C THR A 162 1.85 -8.04 -6.19
N ASN A 163 2.54 -7.97 -7.33
CA ASN A 163 2.00 -7.30 -8.51
C ASN A 163 2.14 -8.12 -9.80
N CYS A 164 1.29 -7.82 -10.77
CA CYS A 164 1.41 -8.31 -12.14
C CYS A 164 0.90 -7.26 -13.13
N ALA A 165 1.31 -7.40 -14.39
CA ALA A 165 0.80 -6.56 -15.47
C ALA A 165 -0.70 -6.79 -15.67
N GLY A 166 -1.42 -5.69 -15.93
CA GLY A 166 -2.78 -5.74 -16.44
C GLY A 166 -2.79 -5.85 -17.97
N LYS A 167 -3.46 -4.91 -18.66
CA LYS A 167 -3.57 -4.95 -20.14
C LYS A 167 -2.24 -4.82 -20.87
N LYS A 168 -1.39 -3.93 -20.37
CA LYS A 168 -0.12 -3.57 -20.98
C LYS A 168 0.96 -4.36 -20.27
N ASN A 169 1.81 -5.06 -21.02
CA ASN A 169 3.05 -5.55 -20.45
C ASN A 169 3.91 -4.33 -20.10
N LEU A 170 4.28 -4.19 -18.83
CA LEU A 170 5.03 -3.04 -18.34
C LEU A 170 6.43 -3.52 -17.96
N SER A 171 7.44 -2.99 -18.66
CA SER A 171 8.86 -3.27 -18.38
C SER A 171 9.25 -2.92 -16.95
N ILE A 172 8.53 -2.00 -16.30
CA ILE A 172 8.74 -1.59 -14.90
C ILE A 172 8.56 -2.76 -13.90
N LEU A 173 7.84 -3.82 -14.26
CA LEU A 173 7.67 -4.99 -13.39
C LEU A 173 8.87 -5.96 -13.44
N GLY A 174 9.81 -5.74 -14.36
CA GLY A 174 11.00 -6.57 -14.50
C GLY A 174 10.64 -8.04 -14.72
N LYS A 175 11.05 -8.90 -13.78
CA LYS A 175 10.80 -10.35 -13.83
C LYS A 175 9.56 -10.79 -13.02
N LYS A 176 8.87 -9.85 -12.36
CA LYS A 176 7.77 -10.13 -11.44
C LYS A 176 6.42 -10.21 -12.16
N GLY A 177 5.53 -11.02 -11.61
CA GLY A 177 4.10 -11.03 -11.88
C GLY A 177 3.55 -12.27 -12.57
N GLN A 178 4.41 -13.20 -12.99
CA GLN A 178 3.95 -14.42 -13.67
C GLN A 178 3.19 -15.36 -12.73
N TYR A 179 3.62 -15.47 -11.47
CA TYR A 179 3.02 -16.37 -10.49
C TYR A 179 1.69 -15.80 -9.98
N LEU A 180 1.64 -14.51 -9.68
CA LEU A 180 0.42 -13.79 -9.34
C LEU A 180 -0.58 -13.85 -10.49
N ARG A 181 -0.13 -13.71 -11.74
CA ARG A 181 -1.02 -13.84 -12.89
C ARG A 181 -1.65 -15.22 -12.98
N SER A 182 -0.85 -16.27 -12.79
CA SER A 182 -1.33 -17.65 -12.79
C SER A 182 -2.27 -17.92 -11.61
N TYR A 183 -1.96 -17.37 -10.43
CA TYR A 183 -2.81 -17.42 -9.24
C TYR A 183 -4.16 -16.73 -9.49
N LEU A 184 -4.13 -15.54 -10.10
CA LEU A 184 -5.30 -14.75 -10.45
C LEU A 184 -6.28 -15.53 -11.33
N GLU A 185 -5.77 -16.15 -12.39
CA GLU A 185 -6.58 -16.89 -13.37
C GLU A 185 -7.22 -18.15 -12.80
N ARG A 186 -6.62 -18.74 -11.76
CA ARG A 186 -7.12 -19.96 -11.10
C ARG A 186 -8.09 -19.70 -9.95
N ASN A 187 -7.91 -18.59 -9.23
CA ASN A 187 -8.53 -18.42 -7.91
C ASN A 187 -9.59 -17.31 -7.86
N PHE A 188 -9.68 -16.43 -8.85
CA PHE A 188 -10.63 -15.31 -8.81
C PHE A 188 -11.68 -15.38 -9.91
N SER A 189 -12.79 -14.68 -9.65
CA SER A 189 -13.90 -14.61 -10.60
C SER A 189 -13.52 -13.95 -11.94
N PRO A 190 -14.23 -14.27 -13.04
CA PRO A 190 -14.06 -13.60 -14.33
C PRO A 190 -14.19 -12.07 -14.26
N LYS A 191 -14.98 -11.54 -13.30
CA LYS A 191 -15.11 -10.10 -13.07
C LYS A 191 -13.78 -9.49 -12.63
N ILE A 192 -13.09 -10.09 -11.67
CA ILE A 192 -11.79 -9.60 -11.17
C ILE A 192 -10.74 -9.72 -12.26
N ILE A 193 -10.69 -10.85 -12.98
CA ILE A 193 -9.77 -11.06 -14.10
C ILE A 193 -9.99 -9.98 -15.16
N SER A 194 -11.26 -9.67 -15.50
CA SER A 194 -11.60 -8.61 -16.46
C SER A 194 -11.14 -7.22 -15.99
N LEU A 195 -11.31 -6.88 -14.71
CA LEU A 195 -10.85 -5.62 -14.14
C LEU A 195 -9.32 -5.52 -14.12
N ALA A 196 -8.64 -6.60 -13.72
CA ALA A 196 -7.17 -6.68 -13.74
C ALA A 196 -6.63 -6.48 -15.16
N ASN A 197 -7.29 -7.07 -16.17
CA ASN A 197 -6.97 -6.86 -17.58
C ASN A 197 -7.29 -5.46 -18.12
N GLN A 198 -8.03 -4.63 -17.38
CA GLN A 198 -8.30 -3.23 -17.74
C GLN A 198 -7.36 -2.27 -17.02
N SER A 199 -6.85 -2.63 -15.85
CA SER A 199 -5.80 -1.88 -15.15
C SER A 199 -4.46 -1.94 -15.89
N ALA A 200 -3.58 -0.99 -15.57
CA ALA A 200 -2.18 -1.01 -15.97
C ALA A 200 -1.38 -1.99 -15.09
N ILE A 201 -1.56 -1.90 -13.77
CA ILE A 201 -0.97 -2.80 -12.78
C ILE A 201 -2.08 -3.36 -11.90
N PHE A 202 -2.03 -4.66 -11.64
CA PHE A 202 -2.87 -5.32 -10.66
C PHE A 202 -1.99 -5.78 -9.48
N ILE A 203 -2.45 -5.51 -8.26
CA ILE A 203 -1.73 -5.83 -7.02
C ILE A 203 -2.66 -6.61 -6.09
N ILE A 204 -2.12 -7.58 -5.38
CA ILE A 204 -2.79 -8.20 -4.22
C ILE A 204 -1.95 -7.96 -2.97
N GLY A 205 -2.61 -7.39 -1.95
CA GLY A 205 -2.12 -7.27 -0.59
C GLY A 205 -2.54 -8.47 0.27
N PHE A 206 -1.57 -9.25 0.71
CA PHE A 206 -1.76 -10.39 1.62
C PHE A 206 -1.30 -10.01 3.03
N SER A 207 -2.14 -10.24 4.04
CA SER A 207 -1.80 -9.94 5.43
C SER A 207 -2.70 -10.76 6.36
N GLN A 208 -2.17 -11.17 7.52
CA GLN A 208 -3.00 -11.72 8.60
C GLN A 208 -3.97 -10.68 9.21
N GLY A 209 -3.67 -9.38 9.05
CA GLY A 209 -4.56 -8.31 9.50
C GLY A 209 -5.81 -8.13 8.66
N ASN A 210 -5.92 -8.81 7.52
CA ASN A 210 -7.05 -8.73 6.62
C ASN A 210 -7.79 -10.08 6.56
N GLU A 211 -9.12 -10.08 6.76
CA GLU A 211 -9.95 -11.27 6.58
C GLU A 211 -9.91 -11.80 5.13
N GLN A 212 -9.72 -10.91 4.17
CA GLN A 212 -9.59 -11.21 2.75
C GLN A 212 -8.47 -10.36 2.15
N PRO A 213 -7.72 -10.88 1.15
CA PRO A 213 -6.75 -10.09 0.43
C PRO A 213 -7.37 -8.82 -0.16
N VAL A 214 -6.61 -7.72 -0.15
CA VAL A 214 -7.04 -6.48 -0.80
C VAL A 214 -6.51 -6.48 -2.23
N LEU A 215 -7.42 -6.24 -3.18
CA LEU A 215 -7.13 -6.18 -4.60
C LEU A 215 -6.97 -4.71 -4.99
N TYR A 216 -5.82 -4.34 -5.56
CA TYR A 216 -5.59 -2.98 -6.05
C TYR A 216 -5.48 -2.98 -7.57
N PHE A 217 -6.25 -2.09 -8.19
CA PHE A 217 -6.27 -1.86 -9.62
C PHE A 217 -5.69 -0.47 -9.90
N GLU A 218 -4.49 -0.40 -10.50
CA GLU A 218 -3.84 0.87 -10.84
C GLU A 218 -4.06 1.22 -12.32
N PHE A 219 -4.39 2.48 -12.59
CA PHE A 219 -4.68 3.01 -13.92
C PHE A 219 -3.78 4.20 -14.25
N ASP A 220 -3.27 4.26 -15.49
CA ASP A 220 -2.50 5.39 -16.00
C ASP A 220 -3.35 6.67 -16.11
N GLU A 221 -4.65 6.50 -16.42
CA GLU A 221 -5.56 7.59 -16.72
C GLU A 221 -6.79 7.54 -15.82
N LEU A 222 -7.08 8.66 -15.14
CA LEU A 222 -8.22 8.77 -14.22
C LEU A 222 -9.55 8.31 -14.85
N LYS A 223 -9.78 8.66 -16.12
CA LYS A 223 -11.02 8.31 -16.83
C LYS A 223 -11.26 6.80 -16.99
N ASP A 224 -10.21 5.98 -16.94
CA ASP A 224 -10.35 4.53 -17.07
C ASP A 224 -10.90 3.88 -15.79
N ILE A 225 -10.78 4.56 -14.64
CA ILE A 225 -11.46 4.16 -13.41
C ILE A 225 -12.98 4.17 -13.60
N LYS A 226 -13.55 5.19 -14.26
CA LYS A 226 -15.01 5.29 -14.49
C LYS A 226 -15.56 4.26 -15.45
N LYS A 227 -14.71 3.73 -16.34
CA LYS A 227 -15.09 2.63 -17.23
C LYS A 227 -15.17 1.30 -16.47
N SER A 228 -14.38 1.18 -15.40
CA SER A 228 -14.17 -0.05 -14.65
C SER A 228 -15.08 -0.16 -13.41
N PHE A 229 -15.39 0.98 -12.77
CA PHE A 229 -16.09 1.01 -11.48
C PHE A 229 -17.24 2.00 -11.46
N LEU A 230 -18.35 1.56 -10.86
CA LEU A 230 -19.45 2.43 -10.44
C LEU A 230 -19.29 2.74 -8.95
N PHE A 231 -19.28 4.02 -8.60
CA PHE A 231 -19.09 4.46 -7.21
C PHE A 231 -20.39 4.94 -6.57
N ASN A 232 -20.41 4.92 -5.24
CA ASN A 232 -21.37 5.71 -4.47
C ASN A 232 -21.06 7.22 -4.53
N SER A 233 -21.90 8.04 -3.89
CA SER A 233 -21.76 9.50 -3.91
C SER A 233 -20.43 10.01 -3.37
N LEU A 234 -19.81 9.30 -2.42
CA LEU A 234 -18.49 9.67 -1.91
C LEU A 234 -17.38 9.38 -2.92
N GLY A 235 -17.44 8.25 -3.62
CA GLY A 235 -16.49 7.97 -4.71
C GLY A 235 -16.65 8.92 -5.89
N GLU A 236 -17.88 9.31 -6.23
CA GLU A 236 -18.14 10.38 -7.21
C GLU A 236 -17.50 11.70 -6.80
N ARG A 237 -17.60 12.07 -5.52
CA ARG A 237 -16.97 13.28 -4.97
C ARG A 237 -15.45 13.22 -5.03
N ILE A 238 -14.84 12.09 -4.66
CA ILE A 238 -13.37 11.91 -4.73
C ILE A 238 -12.90 12.00 -6.18
N TYR A 239 -13.59 11.31 -7.09
CA TYR A 239 -13.26 11.34 -8.51
C TYR A 239 -13.32 12.77 -9.07
N GLY A 240 -14.39 13.51 -8.77
CA GLY A 240 -14.53 14.91 -9.21
C GLY A 240 -13.45 15.82 -8.64
N PHE A 241 -13.00 15.58 -7.40
CA PHE A 241 -11.84 16.28 -6.84
C PHE A 241 -10.57 15.99 -7.63
N CYS A 242 -10.27 14.73 -7.93
CA CYS A 242 -9.09 14.34 -8.72
C CYS A 242 -9.14 14.95 -10.12
N GLN A 243 -10.31 14.98 -10.76
CA GLN A 243 -10.46 15.56 -12.10
C GLN A 243 -10.10 17.05 -12.14
N ASN A 244 -10.39 17.80 -11.07
CA ASN A 244 -10.14 19.24 -11.00
C ASN A 244 -8.74 19.62 -10.50
N ASN A 245 -8.01 18.69 -9.88
CA ASN A 245 -6.70 18.95 -9.28
C ASN A 245 -5.54 18.29 -10.04
N GLU A 246 -5.83 17.62 -11.16
CA GLU A 246 -4.85 17.02 -12.09
C GLU A 246 -3.66 16.31 -11.41
N PRO A 247 -3.90 15.35 -10.50
CA PRO A 247 -2.83 14.55 -9.92
C PRO A 247 -2.10 13.76 -11.03
N SER A 248 -0.85 13.40 -10.77
CA SER A 248 0.05 12.82 -11.76
C SER A 248 0.44 11.39 -11.41
N GLY A 249 0.70 10.57 -12.44
CA GLY A 249 1.03 9.16 -12.27
C GLY A 249 -0.22 8.28 -12.18
N PHE A 250 -0.10 7.13 -11.50
CA PHE A 250 -1.19 6.17 -11.42
C PHE A 250 -2.26 6.57 -10.41
N PHE A 251 -3.47 6.08 -10.69
CA PHE A 251 -4.62 6.11 -9.80
C PHE A 251 -4.95 4.69 -9.36
N GLY A 252 -5.12 4.46 -8.06
CA GLY A 252 -5.36 3.13 -7.51
C GLY A 252 -6.75 2.98 -6.93
N ILE A 253 -7.40 1.84 -7.18
CA ILE A 253 -8.64 1.44 -6.49
C ILE A 253 -8.36 0.15 -5.72
N GLY A 254 -8.34 0.23 -4.39
CA GLY A 254 -8.10 -0.90 -3.48
C GLY A 254 -9.40 -1.41 -2.86
N VAL A 255 -9.78 -2.66 -3.11
CA VAL A 255 -11.09 -3.21 -2.72
C VAL A 255 -11.00 -4.71 -2.43
N THR A 256 -11.92 -5.27 -1.64
CA THR A 256 -11.99 -6.73 -1.42
C THR A 256 -12.88 -7.40 -2.46
N GLU A 257 -12.69 -8.71 -2.70
CA GLU A 257 -13.56 -9.46 -3.62
C GLU A 257 -15.05 -9.33 -3.25
N LYS A 258 -15.37 -9.44 -1.94
CA LYS A 258 -16.74 -9.26 -1.44
C LYS A 258 -17.33 -7.88 -1.79
N ALA A 259 -16.53 -6.82 -1.76
CA ALA A 259 -17.00 -5.49 -2.13
C ALA A 259 -17.31 -5.37 -3.64
N LEU A 260 -16.62 -6.16 -4.49
CA LEU A 260 -16.87 -6.21 -5.93
C LEU A 260 -18.13 -7.00 -6.30
N GLU A 261 -18.71 -7.81 -5.43
CA GLU A 261 -19.96 -8.50 -5.73
C GLU A 261 -21.13 -7.53 -5.95
N LYS A 262 -21.04 -6.34 -5.35
CA LYS A 262 -22.03 -5.27 -5.53
C LYS A 262 -21.86 -4.61 -6.90
N ASN A 263 -22.97 -4.16 -7.49
CA ASN A 263 -22.95 -3.40 -8.75
C ASN A 263 -22.28 -2.03 -8.60
N LYS A 264 -22.33 -1.46 -7.39
CA LYS A 264 -21.79 -0.15 -7.06
C LYS A 264 -20.92 -0.29 -5.82
N LEU A 265 -19.71 0.28 -5.86
CA LEU A 265 -18.77 0.24 -4.77
C LEU A 265 -19.23 1.12 -3.61
N GLU A 266 -19.41 0.48 -2.46
CA GLU A 266 -19.70 1.12 -1.18
C GLU A 266 -18.52 1.06 -0.21
N GLU A 267 -17.59 0.13 -0.42
CA GLU A 267 -16.40 -0.08 0.42
C GLU A 267 -15.17 -0.21 -0.46
N PHE A 268 -14.29 0.80 -0.44
CA PHE A 268 -13.10 0.86 -1.29
C PHE A 268 -12.09 1.88 -0.77
N ARG A 269 -10.88 1.82 -1.32
CA ARG A 269 -9.81 2.79 -1.13
C ARG A 269 -9.49 3.43 -2.48
N PHE A 270 -9.46 4.75 -2.55
CA PHE A 270 -9.09 5.51 -3.74
C PHE A 270 -7.74 6.18 -3.50
N TYR A 271 -6.75 5.87 -4.32
CA TYR A 271 -5.39 6.39 -4.27
C TYR A 271 -5.13 7.28 -5.47
N TYR A 272 -4.44 8.39 -5.27
CA TYR A 272 -3.93 9.24 -6.34
C TYR A 272 -2.55 9.73 -5.93
N ARG A 273 -1.71 10.06 -6.91
CA ARG A 273 -0.31 10.43 -6.68
C ARG A 273 -0.05 11.87 -7.10
N LYS A 274 0.90 12.49 -6.41
CA LYS A 274 1.48 13.76 -6.82
C LYS A 274 2.99 13.64 -6.69
N LYS A 275 3.72 13.88 -7.77
CA LYS A 275 5.18 13.98 -7.72
C LYS A 275 5.58 15.14 -6.80
N CYS A 276 6.66 14.93 -6.05
CA CYS A 276 7.34 16.02 -5.37
C CYS A 276 8.15 16.77 -6.44
N ASP A 277 8.00 18.10 -6.49
CA ASP A 277 8.74 18.99 -7.40
C ASP A 277 10.14 19.29 -6.84
#